data_AF-A0A968WCB0-F1
#
_entry.id   AF-A0A968WCB0-F1
#
_cell.length_a   1.000
_cell.length_b   1.000
_cell.length_c   1.000
_cell.angle_alpha   90.00
_cell.angle_beta   90.00
_cell.angle_gamma   90.00
#
_symmetry.space_group_name_H-M   'P 1'
#
loop_
_entity.id
_entity.type
_entity.pdbx_description
1 polymer ?
#
loop_
_entity_poly.entity_id
_entity_poly.type
_entity_poly.pdbx_seq_one_letter_code
_entity_poly.pdbx_strand_id
1 'polypeptide(L)'
;MTFPVEFDFNNIRSGEYSGQLLVVYENGELSVPVIVRLKDHWFFPLLVLLLGVGLGIGVSAYRNDGMPRDEIIVQVGRIRTQMQADPELAQSFQGKIARHLIDVETTLTSKRWDEAQKAVAQAQAVWDKWRKEREDWLALVNYLSELFDSLESLNGYAPYVQEVRSQLENAKRQAAEKEATQKLREDLDRLREQIAWYKQSQAKLEQFNTLRNELTQLLPDKDEFLRRISQGLQNDLDRLSPKNKKFTDDWHQKVNNAIDELDKEIKQQSVTETKDTQITARDANYTTPPTLPSPVPEVISAQPSPKQAARNIYWFNWLSYAIAVGLLAGAGFGQLYANQPMFGANGWSDYFSLLAWGFGAEASRDAIAKVVRDWKLPGLK
;
A
#
# COMPACT_ATOMS: atom_id res chain seq x y z
N MET A 1 27.96 -53.75 -68.24
CA MET A 1 28.91 -52.70 -67.82
C MET A 1 28.14 -51.66 -67.03
N THR A 2 28.71 -51.15 -65.95
CA THR A 2 28.07 -50.15 -65.07
C THR A 2 28.99 -48.93 -65.04
N PHE A 3 28.47 -47.76 -65.38
CA PHE A 3 29.23 -46.50 -65.36
C PHE A 3 28.78 -45.68 -64.14
N PRO A 4 29.65 -45.44 -63.14
CA PRO A 4 29.31 -44.55 -62.03
C PRO A 4 29.25 -43.10 -62.54
N VAL A 5 28.15 -42.41 -62.24
CA VAL A 5 28.01 -40.97 -62.46
C VAL A 5 28.07 -40.29 -61.11
N GLU A 6 29.08 -39.44 -60.90
CA GLU A 6 29.21 -38.63 -59.69
C GLU A 6 28.69 -37.22 -59.95
N PHE A 7 27.86 -36.74 -59.03
CA PHE A 7 27.37 -35.37 -59.04
C PHE A 7 28.02 -34.61 -57.90
N ASP A 8 28.72 -33.52 -58.19
CA ASP A 8 29.25 -32.60 -57.18
C ASP A 8 28.19 -31.55 -56.83
N PHE A 9 27.80 -31.50 -55.56
CA PHE A 9 26.81 -30.55 -55.04
C PHE A 9 27.42 -29.49 -54.12
N ASN A 10 28.75 -29.39 -54.07
CA ASN A 10 29.41 -28.36 -53.29
C ASN A 10 29.01 -26.97 -53.80
N ASN A 11 28.48 -26.14 -52.89
CA ASN A 11 28.06 -24.75 -53.16
C ASN A 11 26.86 -24.56 -54.11
N ILE A 12 26.09 -25.60 -54.39
CA ILE A 12 24.85 -25.50 -55.19
C ILE A 12 23.67 -25.09 -54.29
N ARG A 13 22.81 -24.18 -54.76
CA ARG A 13 21.60 -23.74 -54.03
C ARG A 13 20.55 -24.85 -53.97
N SER A 14 19.72 -24.85 -52.94
CA SER A 14 18.58 -25.77 -52.85
C SER A 14 17.54 -25.54 -53.94
N GLY A 15 16.94 -26.62 -54.44
CA GLY A 15 16.01 -26.58 -55.57
C GLY A 15 15.87 -27.91 -56.32
N GLU A 16 15.02 -27.90 -57.36
CA GLU A 16 14.94 -28.99 -58.33
C GLU A 16 15.86 -28.70 -59.52
N TYR A 17 16.74 -29.65 -59.82
CA TYR A 17 17.57 -29.63 -61.01
C TYR A 17 17.14 -30.78 -61.91
N SER A 18 16.67 -30.46 -63.11
CA SER A 18 16.32 -31.46 -64.12
C SER A 18 17.31 -31.40 -65.27
N GLY A 19 17.70 -32.56 -65.76
CA GLY A 19 18.63 -32.72 -66.86
C GLY A 19 18.35 -34.00 -67.63
N GLN A 20 19.03 -34.16 -68.75
CA GLN A 20 18.97 -35.38 -69.56
C GLN A 20 20.38 -35.94 -69.72
N LEU A 21 20.55 -37.22 -69.40
CA LEU A 21 21.77 -37.95 -69.72
C LEU A 21 21.59 -38.60 -71.08
N LEU A 22 22.38 -38.15 -72.06
CA LEU A 22 22.40 -38.76 -73.38
C LEU A 22 23.43 -39.90 -73.38
N VAL A 23 22.94 -41.12 -73.62
CA VAL A 23 23.76 -42.31 -73.79
C VAL A 23 23.81 -42.65 -75.27
N VAL A 24 24.98 -42.50 -75.88
CA VAL A 24 25.22 -42.83 -77.29
C VAL A 24 25.83 -44.24 -77.36
N TYR A 25 25.23 -45.13 -78.14
CA TYR A 25 25.74 -46.49 -78.41
C TYR A 25 25.66 -46.80 -79.90
N GLU A 26 26.33 -47.87 -80.35
CA GLU A 26 26.59 -48.13 -81.79
C GLU A 26 25.35 -48.12 -82.70
N ASN A 27 24.14 -48.36 -82.18
CA ASN A 27 22.89 -48.44 -82.94
C ASN A 27 21.80 -47.47 -82.47
N GLY A 28 22.12 -46.42 -81.69
CA GLY A 28 21.12 -45.43 -81.28
C GLY A 28 21.55 -44.50 -80.15
N GLU A 29 20.66 -43.56 -79.83
CA GLU A 29 20.78 -42.63 -78.71
C GLU A 29 19.64 -42.88 -77.72
N LEU A 30 19.97 -42.95 -76.43
CA LEU A 30 19.01 -43.07 -75.33
C LEU A 30 19.12 -41.86 -74.40
N SER A 31 18.06 -41.07 -74.30
CA SER A 31 17.99 -39.96 -73.33
C SER A 31 17.32 -40.44 -72.04
N VAL A 32 18.06 -40.39 -70.93
CA VAL A 32 17.56 -40.73 -69.59
C VAL A 32 17.31 -39.43 -68.82
N PRO A 33 16.05 -39.08 -68.49
CA PRO A 33 15.78 -37.91 -67.67
C PRO A 33 16.28 -38.15 -66.25
N VAL A 34 17.03 -37.19 -65.71
CA VAL A 34 17.54 -37.18 -64.34
C VAL A 34 17.00 -35.96 -63.62
N ILE A 35 16.39 -36.20 -62.46
CA ILE A 35 15.90 -35.14 -61.57
C ILE A 35 16.66 -35.28 -60.25
N VAL A 36 17.36 -34.22 -59.87
CA VAL A 36 18.07 -34.11 -58.60
C VAL A 36 17.39 -33.05 -57.76
N ARG A 37 17.06 -33.39 -56.52
CA ARG A 37 16.48 -32.47 -55.54
C ARG A 37 17.49 -32.22 -54.44
N LEU A 38 17.87 -30.96 -54.27
CA LEU A 38 18.81 -30.53 -53.25
C LEU A 38 18.08 -29.71 -52.18
N LYS A 39 18.37 -30.00 -50.91
CA LYS A 39 17.84 -29.26 -49.75
C LYS A 39 18.97 -28.66 -48.94
N ASP A 40 18.64 -27.61 -48.18
CA ASP A 40 19.60 -26.90 -47.35
C ASP A 40 20.12 -27.80 -46.21
N HIS A 41 21.32 -27.49 -45.73
CA HIS A 41 21.94 -28.24 -44.64
C HIS A 41 21.11 -28.13 -43.35
N TRP A 42 20.91 -29.25 -42.66
CA TRP A 42 19.99 -29.41 -41.54
C TRP A 42 20.19 -28.43 -40.37
N PHE A 43 21.40 -27.89 -40.20
CA PHE A 43 21.75 -27.00 -39.10
C PHE A 43 21.01 -25.65 -39.14
N PHE A 44 20.88 -25.02 -40.31
CA PHE A 44 20.22 -23.70 -40.42
C PHE A 44 18.71 -23.76 -40.12
N PRO A 45 17.94 -24.72 -40.69
CA PRO A 45 16.55 -24.97 -40.31
C PRO A 45 16.37 -25.18 -38.81
N LEU A 46 17.27 -25.95 -38.18
CA LEU A 46 17.21 -26.20 -36.74
C LEU A 46 17.44 -24.93 -35.92
N LEU A 47 18.43 -24.11 -36.30
CA LEU A 47 18.73 -22.84 -35.61
C LEU A 47 17.53 -21.89 -35.69
N VAL A 48 16.94 -21.72 -36.88
CA VAL A 48 15.78 -20.85 -37.08
C VAL A 48 14.57 -21.32 -36.27
N LEU A 49 14.36 -22.63 -36.19
CA LEU A 49 13.32 -23.20 -35.34
C LEU A 49 13.58 -22.90 -33.85
N LEU A 50 14.81 -23.12 -33.36
CA LEU A 50 15.20 -22.84 -31.98
C LEU A 50 15.04 -21.35 -31.65
N LEU A 51 15.33 -20.46 -32.59
CA LEU A 51 15.12 -19.02 -32.47
C LEU A 51 13.63 -18.69 -32.34
N GLY A 52 12.77 -19.30 -33.16
CA GLY A 52 11.31 -19.14 -33.06
C GLY A 52 10.77 -19.57 -31.70
N VAL A 53 11.23 -20.71 -31.18
CA VAL A 53 10.86 -21.19 -29.83
C VAL A 53 11.37 -20.23 -28.75
N GLY A 54 12.62 -19.79 -28.83
CA GLY A 54 13.21 -18.86 -27.87
C GLY A 54 12.45 -17.53 -27.78
N LEU A 55 12.03 -16.99 -28.94
CA LEU A 55 11.17 -15.81 -28.99
C LEU A 55 9.80 -16.07 -28.36
N GLY A 56 9.18 -17.22 -28.62
CA GLY A 56 7.91 -17.61 -27.99
C GLY A 56 8.00 -17.65 -26.46
N ILE A 57 9.06 -18.26 -25.92
CA ILE A 57 9.33 -18.31 -24.48
C ILE A 57 9.52 -16.90 -23.92
N GLY A 58 10.30 -16.06 -24.61
CA GLY A 58 10.55 -14.67 -24.19
C GLY A 58 9.27 -13.85 -24.09
N VAL A 59 8.41 -13.92 -25.12
CA VAL A 59 7.12 -13.21 -25.14
C VAL A 59 6.17 -13.75 -24.07
N SER A 60 6.10 -15.07 -23.88
CA SER A 60 5.29 -15.69 -22.82
C SER A 60 5.74 -15.25 -21.43
N ALA A 61 7.05 -15.31 -21.15
CA ALA A 61 7.62 -14.88 -19.88
C ALA A 61 7.33 -13.40 -19.61
N TYR A 62 7.48 -12.54 -20.62
CA TYR A 62 7.13 -11.12 -20.49
C TYR A 62 5.63 -10.92 -20.23
N ARG A 63 4.75 -11.63 -20.93
CA ARG A 63 3.30 -11.52 -20.72
C ARG A 63 2.85 -11.97 -19.33
N ASN A 64 3.44 -13.05 -18.82
CA ASN A 64 2.99 -13.67 -17.57
C ASN A 64 3.63 -13.03 -16.32
N ASP A 65 4.89 -12.61 -16.39
CA ASP A 65 5.63 -12.05 -15.24
C ASP A 65 5.96 -10.56 -15.40
N GLY A 66 6.20 -10.07 -16.63
CA GLY A 66 6.67 -8.71 -16.90
C GLY A 66 5.56 -7.67 -16.98
N MET A 67 4.57 -7.90 -17.84
CA MET A 67 3.43 -7.00 -18.05
C MET A 67 2.67 -6.64 -16.75
N PRO A 68 2.24 -7.59 -15.89
CA PRO A 68 1.50 -7.24 -14.67
C PRO A 68 2.35 -6.41 -13.69
N ARG A 69 3.66 -6.68 -13.63
CA ARG A 69 4.60 -5.91 -12.81
C ARG A 69 4.72 -4.48 -13.32
N ASP A 70 4.92 -4.30 -14.62
CA ASP A 70 5.10 -2.98 -15.23
C ASP A 70 3.84 -2.12 -15.07
N GLU A 71 2.66 -2.70 -15.26
CA GLU A 71 1.39 -2.01 -15.06
C GLU A 71 1.24 -1.49 -13.62
N ILE A 72 1.53 -2.34 -12.63
CA ILE A 72 1.50 -1.98 -11.21
C ILE A 72 2.50 -0.86 -10.91
N ILE A 73 3.74 -0.94 -11.41
CA ILE A 73 4.76 0.09 -11.20
C ILE A 73 4.32 1.44 -11.78
N VAL A 74 3.72 1.44 -12.97
CA VAL A 74 3.19 2.67 -13.59
C VAL A 74 2.07 3.26 -12.75
N GLN A 75 1.15 2.45 -12.23
CA GLN A 75 0.07 2.93 -11.36
C GLN A 75 0.63 3.51 -10.05
N VAL A 76 1.57 2.83 -9.40
CA VAL A 76 2.27 3.35 -8.20
C VAL A 76 2.97 4.68 -8.50
N GLY A 77 3.70 4.76 -9.62
CA GLY A 77 4.38 5.97 -10.05
C GLY A 77 3.42 7.14 -10.28
N ARG A 78 2.27 6.87 -10.90
CA ARG A 78 1.20 7.87 -11.09
C ARG A 78 0.67 8.38 -9.76
N ILE A 79 0.33 7.49 -8.83
CA ILE A 79 -0.18 7.87 -7.49
C ILE A 79 0.86 8.74 -6.77
N ARG A 80 2.14 8.33 -6.74
CA ARG A 80 3.23 9.11 -6.13
C ARG A 80 3.38 10.49 -6.74
N THR A 81 3.34 10.59 -8.06
CA THR A 81 3.44 11.87 -8.78
C THR A 81 2.26 12.78 -8.46
N GLN A 82 1.05 12.22 -8.44
CA GLN A 82 -0.16 12.96 -8.11
C GLN A 82 -0.16 13.47 -6.66
N MET A 83 0.31 12.65 -5.71
CA MET A 83 0.49 13.07 -4.31
C MET A 83 1.54 14.17 -4.17
N GLN A 84 2.66 14.07 -4.88
CA GLN A 84 3.71 15.10 -4.84
C GLN A 84 3.25 16.42 -5.46
N ALA A 85 2.33 16.37 -6.41
CA ALA A 85 1.75 17.55 -7.03
C ALA A 85 0.71 18.27 -6.15
N ASP A 86 0.20 17.62 -5.09
CA ASP A 86 -0.77 18.20 -4.15
C ASP A 86 -0.11 18.50 -2.79
N PRO A 87 0.44 19.71 -2.58
CA PRO A 87 1.13 20.07 -1.33
C PRO A 87 0.18 20.20 -0.13
N GLU A 88 -1.13 20.30 -0.37
CA GLU A 88 -2.15 20.44 0.67
C GLU A 88 -2.68 19.07 1.14
N LEU A 89 -2.16 17.97 0.60
CA LEU A 89 -2.55 16.62 0.99
C LEU A 89 -2.33 16.40 2.49
N ALA A 90 -3.42 16.10 3.19
CA ALA A 90 -3.39 15.84 4.62
C ALA A 90 -2.47 14.65 4.97
N GLN A 91 -1.65 14.80 6.01
CA GLN A 91 -0.64 13.82 6.42
C GLN A 91 -1.21 12.41 6.71
N SER A 92 -2.44 12.32 7.19
CA SER A 92 -3.12 11.04 7.45
C SER A 92 -3.47 10.29 6.15
N PHE A 93 -3.88 11.00 5.10
CA PHE A 93 -4.10 10.42 3.77
C PHE A 93 -2.77 10.03 3.15
N GLN A 94 -1.76 10.90 3.22
CA GLN A 94 -0.42 10.61 2.73
C GLN A 94 0.17 9.34 3.38
N GLY A 95 0.10 9.23 4.71
CA GLY A 95 0.59 8.07 5.46
C GLY A 95 -0.15 6.79 5.13
N LYS A 96 -1.48 6.86 4.94
CA LYS A 96 -2.29 5.69 4.58
C LYS A 96 -2.01 5.20 3.17
N ILE A 97 -1.91 6.11 2.20
CA ILE A 97 -1.53 5.74 0.82
C ILE A 97 -0.12 5.15 0.82
N ALA A 98 0.84 5.76 1.51
CA ALA A 98 2.20 5.27 1.60
C ALA A 98 2.27 3.84 2.18
N ARG A 99 1.47 3.53 3.20
CA ARG A 99 1.39 2.16 3.77
C ARG A 99 0.94 1.14 2.73
N HIS A 100 -0.12 1.43 1.97
CA HIS A 100 -0.57 0.54 0.89
C HIS A 100 0.50 0.41 -0.21
N LEU A 101 1.22 1.48 -0.54
CA LEU A 101 2.32 1.41 -1.52
C LEU A 101 3.50 0.54 -1.04
N ILE A 102 3.78 0.49 0.27
CA ILE A 102 4.77 -0.43 0.85
C ILE A 102 4.29 -1.89 0.73
N ASP A 103 2.99 -2.14 0.94
CA ASP A 103 2.41 -3.47 0.74
C ASP A 103 2.53 -3.92 -0.72
N VAL A 104 2.36 -2.99 -1.68
CA VAL A 104 2.61 -3.24 -3.12
C VAL A 104 4.06 -3.65 -3.36
N GLU A 105 5.04 -2.94 -2.83
CA GLU A 105 6.46 -3.27 -3.01
C GLU A 105 6.81 -4.65 -2.43
N THR A 106 6.25 -4.97 -1.26
CA THR A 106 6.45 -6.26 -0.58
C THR A 106 5.86 -7.43 -1.38
N THR A 107 4.64 -7.26 -1.89
CA THR A 107 3.92 -8.29 -2.66
C THR A 107 4.48 -8.45 -4.08
N LEU A 108 4.91 -7.36 -4.72
CA LEU A 108 5.64 -7.38 -6.00
C LEU A 108 6.95 -8.17 -5.89
N THR A 109 7.73 -7.93 -4.84
CA THR A 109 9.00 -8.66 -4.60
C THR A 109 8.75 -10.16 -4.42
N SER A 110 7.59 -10.51 -3.88
CA SER A 110 7.15 -11.90 -3.65
C SER A 110 6.45 -12.53 -4.87
N LYS A 111 6.42 -11.87 -6.04
CA LYS A 111 5.67 -12.28 -7.25
C LYS A 111 4.17 -12.56 -7.01
N ARG A 112 3.56 -11.91 -6.02
CA ARG A 112 2.13 -12.05 -5.71
C ARG A 112 1.34 -10.96 -6.40
N TRP A 113 1.17 -11.11 -7.71
CA TRP A 113 0.59 -10.08 -8.58
C TRP A 113 -0.83 -9.67 -8.17
N ASP A 114 -1.68 -10.63 -7.82
CA ASP A 114 -3.06 -10.35 -7.39
C ASP A 114 -3.13 -9.55 -6.07
N GLU A 115 -2.23 -9.85 -5.13
CA GLU A 115 -2.15 -9.10 -3.85
C GLU A 115 -1.61 -7.69 -4.08
N ALA A 116 -0.60 -7.55 -4.95
CA ALA A 116 -0.05 -6.25 -5.33
C ALA A 116 -1.11 -5.38 -6.02
N GLN A 117 -1.90 -5.96 -6.95
CA GLN A 117 -2.98 -5.24 -7.62
C GLN A 117 -4.06 -4.78 -6.63
N LYS A 118 -4.44 -5.62 -5.66
CA LYS A 118 -5.36 -5.22 -4.58
C LYS A 118 -4.82 -4.08 -3.74
N ALA A 119 -3.54 -4.13 -3.36
CA ALA A 119 -2.92 -3.08 -2.57
C ALA A 119 -2.84 -1.74 -3.34
N VAL A 120 -2.56 -1.77 -4.65
CA VAL A 120 -2.65 -0.56 -5.49
C VAL A 120 -4.07 -0.02 -5.53
N ALA A 121 -5.07 -0.90 -5.72
CA ALA A 121 -6.48 -0.46 -5.75
C ALA A 121 -6.90 0.19 -4.43
N GLN A 122 -6.41 -0.30 -3.28
CA GLN A 122 -6.63 0.33 -1.98
C GLN A 122 -5.96 1.70 -1.88
N ALA A 123 -4.70 1.83 -2.33
CA ALA A 123 -4.01 3.12 -2.40
C ALA A 123 -4.79 4.13 -3.26
N GLN A 124 -5.24 3.70 -4.44
CA GLN A 124 -6.03 4.52 -5.36
C GLN A 124 -7.37 4.93 -4.73
N ALA A 125 -8.07 4.02 -4.04
CA ALA A 125 -9.34 4.34 -3.39
C ALA A 125 -9.19 5.42 -2.31
N VAL A 126 -8.11 5.39 -1.53
CA VAL A 126 -7.82 6.45 -0.53
C VAL A 126 -7.53 7.78 -1.22
N TRP A 127 -6.79 7.77 -2.33
CA TRP A 127 -6.51 8.95 -3.13
C TRP A 127 -7.75 9.55 -3.79
N ASP A 128 -8.60 8.72 -4.40
CA ASP A 128 -9.84 9.15 -5.04
C ASP A 128 -10.81 9.76 -4.03
N LYS A 129 -10.85 9.20 -2.82
CA LYS A 129 -11.63 9.73 -1.71
C LYS A 129 -11.16 11.12 -1.28
N TRP A 130 -9.84 11.34 -1.16
CA TRP A 130 -9.29 12.68 -0.90
C TRP A 130 -9.72 13.66 -1.98
N ARG A 131 -9.52 13.30 -3.26
CA ARG A 131 -9.85 14.16 -4.39
C ARG A 131 -11.33 14.51 -4.49
N LYS A 132 -12.22 13.55 -4.21
CA LYS A 132 -13.67 13.73 -4.36
C LYS A 132 -14.22 14.79 -3.41
N GLU A 133 -13.72 14.83 -2.18
CA GLU A 133 -14.20 15.70 -1.10
C GLU A 133 -13.07 16.63 -0.61
N ARG A 134 -12.17 17.04 -1.51
CA ARG A 134 -10.93 17.74 -1.15
C ARG A 134 -11.18 18.99 -0.31
N GLU A 135 -12.10 19.85 -0.74
CA GLU A 135 -12.42 21.09 -0.04
C GLU A 135 -12.95 20.84 1.37
N ASP A 136 -13.82 19.84 1.54
CA ASP A 136 -14.37 19.45 2.84
C ASP A 136 -13.29 18.88 3.76
N TRP A 137 -12.40 18.03 3.24
CA TRP A 137 -11.28 17.50 4.02
C TRP A 137 -10.32 18.61 4.45
N LEU A 138 -10.02 19.56 3.56
CA LEU A 138 -9.17 20.71 3.89
C LEU A 138 -9.80 21.58 4.97
N ALA A 139 -11.10 21.88 4.85
CA ALA A 139 -11.84 22.61 5.88
C ALA A 139 -11.77 21.90 7.24
N LEU A 140 -11.96 20.58 7.28
CA LEU A 140 -11.88 19.79 8.51
C LEU A 140 -10.46 19.73 9.09
N VAL A 141 -9.42 19.65 8.24
CA VAL A 141 -8.02 19.65 8.69
C VAL A 141 -7.63 21.02 9.26
N ASN A 142 -8.07 22.11 8.62
CA ASN A 142 -7.84 23.47 9.13
C ASN A 142 -8.56 23.68 10.47
N TYR A 143 -9.82 23.25 10.55
CA TYR A 143 -10.59 23.30 11.79
C TYR A 143 -9.93 22.48 12.92
N LEU A 144 -9.32 21.33 12.59
CA LEU A 144 -8.58 20.53 13.56
C LEU A 144 -7.36 21.31 14.11
N SER A 145 -6.65 22.07 13.27
CA SER A 145 -5.57 22.96 13.71
C SER A 145 -6.08 24.06 14.63
N GLU A 146 -7.20 24.72 14.30
CA GLU A 146 -7.82 25.74 15.16
C GLU A 146 -8.20 25.21 16.55
N LEU A 147 -8.65 23.95 16.63
CA LEU A 147 -8.94 23.29 17.91
C LEU A 147 -7.67 22.99 18.70
N PHE A 148 -6.56 22.62 18.04
CA PHE A 148 -5.27 22.47 18.73
C PHE A 148 -4.74 23.80 19.28
N ASP A 149 -4.82 24.87 18.50
CA ASP A 149 -4.43 26.22 18.93
C ASP A 149 -5.28 26.68 20.12
N SER A 150 -6.59 26.36 20.10
CA SER A 150 -7.51 26.62 21.20
C SER A 150 -7.19 25.86 22.48
N LEU A 151 -6.50 24.71 22.39
CA LEU A 151 -6.01 23.96 23.55
C LEU A 151 -4.67 24.50 24.07
N GLU A 152 -3.86 25.14 23.23
CA GLU A 152 -2.57 25.69 23.64
C GLU A 152 -2.73 26.86 24.63
N SER A 153 -3.85 27.59 24.54
CA SER A 153 -4.21 28.62 25.52
C SER A 153 -4.66 28.07 26.88
N LEU A 154 -4.80 26.75 27.04
CA LEU A 154 -5.29 26.10 28.25
C LEU A 154 -4.15 25.47 29.06
N ASN A 155 -4.42 25.08 30.30
CA ASN A 155 -3.46 24.36 31.12
C ASN A 155 -3.16 22.97 30.53
N GLY A 156 -2.06 22.84 29.79
CA GLY A 156 -1.65 21.60 29.13
C GLY A 156 -1.32 20.43 30.06
N TYR A 157 -1.18 20.68 31.37
CA TYR A 157 -0.96 19.64 32.37
C TYR A 157 -2.26 19.08 32.97
N ALA A 158 -3.41 19.71 32.72
CA ALA A 158 -4.67 19.23 33.22
C ALA A 158 -5.06 17.90 32.51
N PRO A 159 -5.32 16.81 33.24
CA PRO A 159 -5.83 15.54 32.70
C PRO A 159 -6.97 15.70 31.68
N TYR A 160 -7.91 16.62 31.91
CA TYR A 160 -8.98 16.93 30.98
C TYR A 160 -8.44 17.37 29.61
N VAL A 161 -7.55 18.36 29.60
CA VAL A 161 -6.94 18.94 28.39
C VAL A 161 -6.08 17.90 27.66
N GLN A 162 -5.34 17.08 28.40
CA GLN A 162 -4.54 15.99 27.82
C GLN A 162 -5.38 14.92 27.13
N GLU A 163 -6.51 14.54 27.72
CA GLU A 163 -7.44 13.59 27.13
C GLU A 163 -8.08 14.16 25.85
N VAL A 164 -8.51 15.42 25.86
CA VAL A 164 -9.06 16.08 24.65
C VAL A 164 -7.98 16.21 23.56
N ARG A 165 -6.74 16.57 23.93
CA ARG A 165 -5.59 16.61 23.00
C ARG A 165 -5.34 15.24 22.37
N SER A 166 -5.34 14.17 23.18
CA SER A 166 -5.19 12.79 22.70
C SER A 166 -6.32 12.40 21.74
N GLN A 167 -7.56 12.78 22.02
CA GLN A 167 -8.70 12.53 21.13
C GLN A 167 -8.58 13.29 19.80
N LEU A 168 -8.13 14.55 19.81
CA LEU A 168 -7.84 15.32 18.59
C LEU A 168 -6.68 14.70 17.78
N GLU A 169 -5.61 14.25 18.44
CA GLU A 169 -4.51 13.56 17.76
C GLU A 169 -4.98 12.27 17.09
N ASN A 170 -5.81 11.49 17.79
CA ASN A 170 -6.40 10.27 17.24
C ASN A 170 -7.32 10.59 16.05
N ALA A 171 -8.14 11.62 16.15
CA ALA A 171 -8.99 12.08 15.04
C ALA A 171 -8.15 12.51 13.82
N LYS A 172 -7.04 13.24 14.04
CA LYS A 172 -6.09 13.62 12.97
C LYS A 172 -5.49 12.40 12.29
N ARG A 173 -5.01 11.41 13.07
CA ARG A 173 -4.40 10.18 12.55
C ARG A 173 -5.39 9.31 11.78
N GLN A 174 -6.62 9.20 12.28
CA GLN A 174 -7.66 8.33 11.72
C GLN A 174 -8.57 9.01 10.68
N ALA A 175 -8.32 10.28 10.33
CA ALA A 175 -9.16 11.01 9.38
C ALA A 175 -9.33 10.26 8.04
N ALA A 176 -8.25 9.68 7.51
CA ALA A 176 -8.28 8.89 6.27
C ALA A 176 -9.01 7.53 6.41
N GLU A 177 -9.27 7.06 7.64
CA GLU A 177 -9.98 5.80 7.93
C GLU A 177 -11.50 5.98 7.98
N LYS A 178 -11.99 7.15 8.35
CA LYS A 178 -13.43 7.43 8.43
C LYS A 178 -14.05 7.45 7.04
N GLU A 179 -15.04 6.60 6.76
CA GLU A 179 -15.64 6.45 5.42
C GLU A 179 -16.13 7.76 4.78
N ALA A 180 -16.64 8.69 5.59
CA ALA A 180 -17.18 9.97 5.15
C ALA A 180 -16.69 11.12 6.03
N THR A 181 -16.57 12.31 5.43
CA THR A 181 -16.28 13.60 6.08
C THR A 181 -17.23 13.89 7.25
N GLN A 182 -18.51 13.52 7.13
CA GLN A 182 -19.54 13.74 8.14
C GLN A 182 -19.19 13.11 9.51
N LYS A 183 -18.66 11.88 9.54
CA LYS A 183 -18.28 11.21 10.80
C LYS A 183 -17.14 11.94 11.50
N LEU A 184 -16.18 12.48 10.74
CA LEU A 184 -15.10 13.28 11.30
C LEU A 184 -15.63 14.62 11.82
N ARG A 185 -16.55 15.27 11.08
CA ARG A 185 -17.20 16.51 11.53
C ARG A 185 -17.89 16.32 12.89
N GLU A 186 -18.68 15.27 13.05
CA GLU A 186 -19.37 14.95 14.31
C GLU A 186 -18.41 14.64 15.47
N ASP A 187 -17.27 14.01 15.19
CA ASP A 187 -16.21 13.81 16.19
C ASP A 187 -15.60 15.16 16.61
N LEU A 188 -15.31 16.05 15.65
CA LEU A 188 -14.72 17.37 15.92
C LEU A 188 -15.70 18.33 16.61
N ASP A 189 -16.99 18.29 16.28
CA ASP A 189 -18.02 19.10 16.94
C ASP A 189 -18.16 18.74 18.42
N ARG A 190 -18.14 17.44 18.74
CA ARG A 190 -18.12 16.97 20.13
C ARG A 190 -16.87 17.41 20.88
N LEU A 191 -15.71 17.40 20.23
CA LEU A 191 -14.46 17.88 20.83
C LEU A 191 -14.48 19.39 21.04
N ARG A 192 -15.04 20.17 20.10
CA ARG A 192 -15.26 21.61 20.29
C ARG A 192 -16.12 21.89 21.52
N GLU A 193 -17.22 21.17 21.70
CA GLU A 193 -18.10 21.33 22.86
C GLU A 193 -17.36 21.06 24.17
N GLN A 194 -16.50 20.03 24.22
CA GLN A 194 -15.66 19.74 25.39
C GLN A 194 -14.67 20.87 25.69
N ILE A 195 -14.03 21.43 24.66
CA ILE A 195 -13.11 22.58 24.82
C ILE A 195 -13.86 23.81 25.33
N ALA A 196 -15.00 24.13 24.72
CA ALA A 196 -15.84 25.26 25.12
C ALA A 196 -16.32 25.11 26.57
N TRP A 197 -16.74 23.91 26.95
CA TRP A 197 -17.15 23.60 28.31
C TRP A 197 -16.02 23.83 29.31
N TYR A 198 -14.80 23.37 29.01
CA TYR A 198 -13.66 23.56 29.92
C TYR A 198 -13.26 25.04 30.04
N LYS A 199 -13.26 25.79 28.92
CA LYS A 199 -13.05 27.25 28.92
C LYS A 199 -14.08 27.96 29.80
N GLN A 200 -15.34 27.60 29.69
CA GLN A 200 -16.40 28.17 30.53
C GLN A 200 -16.21 27.83 32.01
N SER A 201 -15.79 26.59 32.32
CA SER A 201 -15.49 26.17 33.68
C SER A 201 -14.35 26.97 34.31
N GLN A 202 -13.26 27.22 33.56
CA GLN A 202 -12.19 28.10 34.01
C GLN A 202 -12.68 29.53 34.28
N ALA A 203 -13.46 30.10 33.37
CA ALA A 203 -14.02 31.44 33.55
C ALA A 203 -14.90 31.57 34.81
N LYS A 204 -15.71 30.54 35.11
CA LYS A 204 -16.50 30.50 36.36
C LYS A 204 -15.62 30.44 37.61
N LEU A 205 -14.51 29.69 37.55
CA LEU A 205 -13.57 29.62 38.66
C LEU A 205 -12.83 30.94 38.88
N GLU A 206 -12.47 31.65 37.80
CA GLU A 206 -11.94 33.01 37.87
C GLU A 206 -12.94 34.00 38.44
N GLN A 207 -14.22 33.90 38.07
CA GLN A 207 -15.30 34.69 38.66
C GLN A 207 -15.42 34.43 40.16
N PHE A 208 -15.42 33.16 40.59
CA PHE A 208 -15.40 32.78 42.01
C PHE A 208 -14.20 33.39 42.74
N ASN A 209 -13.00 33.31 42.15
CA ASN A 209 -11.78 33.86 42.74
C ASN A 209 -11.82 35.39 42.85
N THR A 210 -12.47 36.07 41.89
CA THR A 210 -12.67 37.52 41.92
C THR A 210 -13.62 37.91 43.06
N LEU A 211 -14.78 37.25 43.16
CA LEU A 211 -15.75 37.46 44.25
C LEU A 211 -15.14 37.13 45.62
N ARG A 212 -14.33 36.07 45.70
CA ARG A 212 -13.55 35.76 46.90
C ARG A 212 -12.66 36.93 47.31
N ASN A 213 -11.89 37.48 46.37
CA ASN A 213 -10.96 38.56 46.67
C ASN A 213 -11.70 39.82 47.14
N GLU A 214 -12.87 40.13 46.57
CA GLU A 214 -13.75 41.21 47.04
C GLU A 214 -14.28 40.93 48.46
N LEU A 215 -14.72 39.70 48.72
CA LEU A 215 -15.22 39.33 50.03
C LEU A 215 -14.13 39.28 51.11
N THR A 216 -12.92 38.84 50.78
CA THR A 216 -11.75 38.85 51.70
C THR A 216 -11.38 40.28 52.11
N GLN A 217 -11.57 41.28 51.23
CA GLN A 217 -11.37 42.69 51.60
C GLN A 217 -12.40 43.16 52.64
N LEU A 218 -13.62 42.61 52.58
CA LEU A 218 -14.70 42.93 53.52
C LEU A 218 -14.59 42.14 54.83
N LEU A 219 -14.22 40.84 54.77
CA LEU A 219 -14.05 39.95 55.93
C LEU A 219 -12.79 39.09 55.82
N PRO A 220 -11.67 39.57 56.38
CA PRO A 220 -10.41 38.84 56.40
C PRO A 220 -10.50 37.47 57.07
N ASP A 221 -11.37 37.32 58.07
CA ASP A 221 -11.49 36.08 58.85
C ASP A 221 -12.02 34.88 58.05
N LYS A 222 -12.71 35.13 56.92
CA LYS A 222 -13.20 34.05 56.04
C LYS A 222 -12.23 33.65 54.94
N ASP A 223 -11.10 34.35 54.79
CA ASP A 223 -10.15 34.13 53.68
C ASP A 223 -9.65 32.68 53.63
N GLU A 224 -9.26 32.11 54.76
CA GLU A 224 -8.69 30.75 54.80
C GLU A 224 -9.72 29.70 54.34
N PHE A 225 -10.98 29.85 54.75
CA PHE A 225 -12.06 28.98 54.34
C PHE A 225 -12.34 29.08 52.83
N LEU A 226 -12.45 30.30 52.30
CA LEU A 226 -12.72 30.51 50.88
C LEU A 226 -11.54 30.10 50.00
N ARG A 227 -10.29 30.23 50.49
CA ARG A 227 -9.10 29.69 49.81
C ARG A 227 -9.14 28.17 49.74
N ARG A 228 -9.59 27.46 50.79
CA ARG A 228 -9.79 26.01 50.74
C ARG A 228 -10.86 25.60 49.72
N ILE A 229 -11.97 26.33 49.64
CA ILE A 229 -13.00 26.07 48.61
C ILE A 229 -12.44 26.29 47.21
N SER A 230 -11.79 27.43 46.96
CA SER A 230 -11.12 27.73 45.68
C SER A 230 -10.12 26.63 45.27
N GLN A 231 -9.26 26.20 46.19
CA GLN A 231 -8.31 25.11 45.95
C GLN A 231 -9.01 23.77 45.70
N GLY A 232 -10.09 23.46 46.42
CA GLY A 232 -10.91 22.27 46.19
C GLY A 232 -11.55 22.28 44.80
N LEU A 233 -12.14 23.39 44.39
CA LEU A 233 -12.75 23.56 43.07
C LEU A 233 -11.71 23.48 41.95
N GLN A 234 -10.52 24.08 42.15
CA GLN A 234 -9.39 23.98 41.22
C GLN A 234 -8.89 22.54 41.10
N ASN A 235 -8.66 21.86 42.22
CA ASN A 235 -8.22 20.46 42.24
C ASN A 235 -9.25 19.53 41.58
N ASP A 236 -10.54 19.77 41.81
CA ASP A 236 -11.60 19.01 41.15
C ASP A 236 -11.63 19.29 39.64
N LEU A 237 -11.44 20.55 39.21
CA LEU A 237 -11.34 20.94 37.80
C LEU A 237 -10.16 20.28 37.09
N ASP A 238 -9.01 20.23 37.75
CA ASP A 238 -7.81 19.61 37.19
C ASP A 238 -7.96 18.08 37.11
N ARG A 239 -8.74 17.46 37.98
CA ARG A 239 -9.00 15.99 37.98
C ARG A 239 -10.16 15.58 37.08
N LEU A 240 -10.88 16.52 36.48
CA LEU A 240 -12.02 16.21 35.62
C LEU A 240 -11.58 15.42 34.38
N SER A 241 -12.48 14.55 33.91
CA SER A 241 -12.31 13.80 32.68
C SER A 241 -13.55 13.98 31.80
N PRO A 242 -13.39 14.23 30.49
CA PRO A 242 -14.52 14.41 29.57
C PRO A 242 -15.40 13.14 29.43
N LYS A 243 -14.91 11.98 29.88
CA LYS A 243 -15.67 10.71 29.85
C LYS A 243 -16.72 10.60 30.95
N ASN A 244 -16.58 11.34 32.05
CA ASN A 244 -17.47 11.24 33.19
C ASN A 244 -18.41 12.46 33.27
N LYS A 245 -19.47 12.43 32.45
CA LYS A 245 -20.45 13.51 32.34
C LYS A 245 -21.13 13.85 33.69
N LYS A 246 -21.32 12.84 34.55
CA LYS A 246 -21.88 13.07 35.89
C LYS A 246 -20.96 13.93 36.75
N PHE A 247 -19.65 13.65 36.73
CA PHE A 247 -18.67 14.40 37.50
C PHE A 247 -18.49 15.83 36.97
N THR A 248 -18.63 16.05 35.65
CA THR A 248 -18.64 17.40 35.06
C THR A 248 -19.88 18.21 35.48
N ASP A 249 -21.05 17.58 35.48
CA ASP A 249 -22.31 18.24 35.87
C ASP A 249 -22.33 18.57 37.36
N ASP A 250 -21.89 17.62 38.21
CA ASP A 250 -21.77 17.81 39.66
C ASP A 250 -20.81 18.97 40.00
N TRP A 251 -19.69 19.09 39.28
CA TRP A 251 -18.74 20.20 39.49
C TRP A 251 -19.35 21.56 39.11
N HIS A 252 -20.05 21.66 37.97
CA HIS A 252 -20.74 22.90 37.58
C HIS A 252 -21.76 23.33 38.62
N GLN A 253 -22.53 22.39 39.16
CA GLN A 253 -23.50 22.67 40.22
C GLN A 253 -22.82 23.16 41.50
N LYS A 254 -21.72 22.52 41.93
CA LYS A 254 -20.94 22.95 43.09
C LYS A 254 -20.40 24.37 42.94
N VAL A 255 -19.82 24.70 41.79
CA VAL A 255 -19.29 26.05 41.53
C VAL A 255 -20.39 27.10 41.50
N ASN A 256 -21.50 26.83 40.81
CA ASN A 256 -22.62 27.78 40.76
C ASN A 256 -23.19 28.04 42.16
N ASN A 257 -23.41 26.97 42.95
CA ASN A 257 -23.91 27.11 44.31
C ASN A 257 -22.94 27.94 45.18
N ALA A 258 -21.63 27.72 45.04
CA ALA A 258 -20.61 28.46 45.78
C ALA A 258 -20.53 29.94 45.36
N ILE A 259 -20.72 30.25 44.06
CA ILE A 259 -20.82 31.63 43.55
C ILE A 259 -22.08 32.30 44.09
N ASP A 260 -23.24 31.63 44.06
CA ASP A 260 -24.51 32.18 44.54
C ASP A 260 -24.50 32.44 46.05
N GLU A 261 -23.82 31.59 46.82
CA GLU A 261 -23.63 31.77 48.26
C GLU A 261 -22.74 32.97 48.56
N LEU A 262 -21.62 33.12 47.85
CA LEU A 262 -20.75 34.30 47.94
C LEU A 262 -21.47 35.60 47.60
N ASP A 263 -22.24 35.63 46.51
CA ASP A 263 -22.99 36.82 46.10
C ASP A 263 -24.05 37.23 47.14
N LYS A 264 -24.69 36.24 47.79
CA LYS A 264 -25.60 36.50 48.92
C LYS A 264 -24.88 37.04 50.15
N GLU A 265 -23.70 36.51 50.49
CA GLU A 265 -22.91 36.98 51.63
C GLU A 265 -22.39 38.41 51.41
N ILE A 266 -21.88 38.74 50.22
CA ILE A 266 -21.43 40.10 49.86
C ILE A 266 -22.58 41.12 50.00
N LYS A 267 -23.79 40.75 49.56
CA LYS A 267 -25.00 41.59 49.71
C LYS A 267 -25.44 41.77 51.17
N GLN A 268 -25.11 40.84 52.05
CA GLN A 268 -25.45 40.92 53.48
C GLN A 268 -24.39 41.68 54.29
N GLN A 269 -23.12 41.62 53.88
CA GLN A 269 -21.99 42.21 54.61
C GLN A 269 -21.66 43.65 54.22
N SER A 270 -22.18 44.14 53.10
CA SER A 270 -22.21 45.59 52.78
C SER A 270 -22.98 46.46 53.80
N VAL A 271 -23.54 45.86 54.86
CA VAL A 271 -24.24 46.55 55.96
C VAL A 271 -23.40 46.60 57.26
N THR A 272 -22.30 45.86 57.41
CA THR A 272 -21.65 45.71 58.74
C THR A 272 -20.13 45.60 58.62
N GLU A 273 -19.40 46.72 58.81
CA GLU A 273 -17.93 46.79 58.78
C GLU A 273 -17.23 46.24 60.05
N THR A 274 -15.94 45.92 59.87
CA THR A 274 -14.76 46.09 60.75
C THR A 274 -14.21 44.95 61.64
N LYS A 275 -12.90 44.65 61.37
CA LYS A 275 -11.72 44.49 62.26
C LYS A 275 -11.10 43.08 62.57
N ASP A 276 -9.91 42.90 61.97
CA ASP A 276 -8.56 42.67 62.55
C ASP A 276 -8.07 41.31 63.16
N THR A 277 -7.04 40.77 62.47
CA THR A 277 -5.78 40.10 62.92
C THR A 277 -5.73 38.67 63.49
N GLN A 278 -4.94 37.76 62.87
CA GLN A 278 -3.52 37.39 63.20
C GLN A 278 -3.07 36.08 62.51
N ILE A 279 -1.79 36.01 62.09
CA ILE A 279 -1.17 34.93 61.30
C ILE A 279 -0.36 33.99 62.21
N THR A 280 -0.51 32.65 62.06
CA THR A 280 0.48 31.65 62.50
C THR A 280 0.76 30.61 61.42
N ALA A 281 2.04 30.29 61.26
CA ALA A 281 2.59 29.38 60.26
C ALA A 281 2.47 27.91 60.67
N ARG A 282 2.33 27.00 59.69
CA ARG A 282 2.83 25.62 59.80
C ARG A 282 3.02 24.92 58.46
N ASP A 283 4.21 24.35 58.33
CA ASP A 283 4.71 23.48 57.27
C ASP A 283 3.86 22.22 57.03
N ALA A 284 3.87 21.75 55.77
CA ALA A 284 3.85 20.30 55.50
C ALA A 284 4.47 20.00 54.13
N ASN A 285 5.55 19.23 54.20
CA ASN A 285 6.28 18.55 53.12
C ASN A 285 5.42 17.55 52.32
N TYR A 286 6.09 16.95 51.32
CA TYR A 286 5.77 15.72 50.55
C TYR A 286 4.99 16.00 49.25
N THR A 287 5.32 15.50 48.04
CA THR A 287 6.15 14.39 47.58
C THR A 287 6.39 14.55 46.07
N THR A 288 7.57 14.20 45.56
CA THR A 288 7.84 13.89 44.13
C THR A 288 8.11 12.38 43.98
N PRO A 289 8.11 11.79 42.77
CA PRO A 289 6.98 11.36 41.93
C PRO A 289 7.02 9.81 41.68
N PRO A 290 6.00 9.16 41.08
CA PRO A 290 6.18 7.82 40.53
C PRO A 290 6.47 7.83 39.03
N THR A 291 7.60 7.19 38.70
CA THR A 291 8.16 6.89 37.38
C THR A 291 7.33 5.81 36.64
N LEU A 292 7.23 5.99 35.32
CA LEU A 292 6.55 5.09 34.36
C LEU A 292 7.25 3.72 34.22
N PRO A 293 6.50 2.63 33.97
CA PRO A 293 7.08 1.35 33.57
C PRO A 293 7.53 1.33 32.09
N SER A 294 8.61 0.59 31.84
CA SER A 294 9.29 0.41 30.54
C SER A 294 8.47 -0.40 29.51
N PRO A 295 8.73 -0.20 28.19
CA PRO A 295 7.94 -0.75 27.09
C PRO A 295 8.14 -2.25 26.79
N VAL A 296 7.17 -2.77 26.04
CA VAL A 296 6.94 -4.16 25.59
C VAL A 296 8.09 -4.71 24.73
N PRO A 297 8.46 -6.01 24.86
CA PRO A 297 9.56 -6.63 24.11
C PRO A 297 9.32 -6.77 22.61
N GLU A 298 10.42 -6.63 21.86
CA GLU A 298 10.55 -6.72 20.41
C GLU A 298 10.44 -8.19 19.94
N VAL A 299 9.48 -8.48 19.06
CA VAL A 299 9.28 -9.81 18.47
C VAL A 299 10.23 -9.99 17.29
N ILE A 300 11.33 -10.69 17.51
CA ILE A 300 12.20 -11.16 16.42
C ILE A 300 11.54 -12.39 15.78
N SER A 301 10.96 -12.20 14.59
CA SER A 301 10.49 -13.31 13.75
C SER A 301 11.69 -13.88 12.97
N ALA A 302 12.10 -15.10 13.33
CA ALA A 302 13.10 -15.86 12.60
C ALA A 302 12.55 -16.28 11.23
N GLN A 303 12.99 -15.64 10.15
CA GLN A 303 12.74 -16.10 8.79
C GLN A 303 13.70 -17.25 8.42
N PRO A 304 13.22 -18.39 7.93
CA PRO A 304 14.09 -19.39 7.31
C PRO A 304 14.57 -18.90 5.94
N SER A 305 15.85 -19.11 5.63
CA SER A 305 16.52 -18.63 4.42
C SER A 305 15.97 -19.25 3.12
N PRO A 306 15.40 -18.47 2.16
CA PRO A 306 14.70 -18.99 0.99
C PRO A 306 15.58 -19.18 -0.27
N LYS A 307 16.91 -19.27 -0.16
CA LYS A 307 17.78 -19.30 -1.35
C LYS A 307 17.92 -20.67 -2.02
N GLN A 308 17.66 -21.77 -1.33
CA GLN A 308 17.81 -23.12 -1.91
C GLN A 308 16.52 -23.67 -2.55
N ALA A 309 15.34 -23.30 -2.04
CA ALA A 309 14.06 -23.77 -2.58
C ALA A 309 13.72 -23.14 -3.95
N ALA A 310 14.05 -21.86 -4.17
CA ALA A 310 13.79 -21.16 -5.43
C ALA A 310 14.61 -21.73 -6.62
N ARG A 311 15.83 -22.23 -6.36
CA ARG A 311 16.70 -22.79 -7.40
C ARG A 311 16.20 -24.14 -7.94
N ASN A 312 15.61 -24.97 -7.07
CA ASN A 312 15.12 -26.30 -7.45
C ASN A 312 13.81 -26.21 -8.24
N ILE A 313 12.94 -25.25 -7.92
CA ILE A 313 11.71 -24.98 -8.71
C ILE A 313 12.07 -24.45 -10.11
N TYR A 314 13.11 -23.62 -10.23
CA TYR A 314 13.59 -23.13 -11.52
C TYR A 314 14.11 -24.25 -12.43
N TRP A 315 14.93 -25.16 -11.89
CA TRP A 315 15.46 -26.30 -12.66
C TRP A 315 14.39 -27.31 -13.06
N PHE A 316 13.43 -27.61 -12.17
CA PHE A 316 12.34 -28.54 -12.46
C PHE A 316 11.42 -28.01 -13.57
N ASN A 317 11.08 -26.72 -13.52
CA ASN A 317 10.36 -26.08 -14.60
C ASN A 317 11.19 -26.13 -15.89
N TRP A 318 12.45 -25.70 -15.86
CA TRP A 318 13.31 -25.67 -17.05
C TRP A 318 13.47 -27.04 -17.73
N LEU A 319 13.57 -28.13 -16.96
CA LEU A 319 13.69 -29.49 -17.51
C LEU A 319 12.39 -29.94 -18.21
N SER A 320 11.22 -29.63 -17.62
CA SER A 320 9.93 -29.87 -18.27
C SER A 320 9.76 -29.01 -19.53
N TYR A 321 10.24 -27.76 -19.51
CA TYR A 321 10.33 -26.88 -20.70
C TYR A 321 11.21 -27.51 -21.79
N ALA A 322 12.39 -28.03 -21.46
CA ALA A 322 13.32 -28.60 -22.43
C ALA A 322 12.76 -29.84 -23.16
N ILE A 323 12.00 -30.69 -22.44
CA ILE A 323 11.38 -31.89 -23.02
C ILE A 323 10.24 -31.49 -23.98
N ALA A 324 9.36 -30.57 -23.58
CA ALA A 324 8.27 -30.10 -24.43
C ALA A 324 8.78 -29.39 -25.69
N VAL A 325 9.80 -28.55 -25.53
CA VAL A 325 10.48 -27.88 -26.65
C VAL A 325 11.13 -28.90 -27.59
N GLY A 326 11.84 -29.90 -27.07
CA GLY A 326 12.46 -30.95 -27.89
C GLY A 326 11.44 -31.74 -28.73
N LEU A 327 10.28 -32.08 -28.15
CA LEU A 327 9.21 -32.79 -28.85
C LEU A 327 8.53 -31.94 -29.94
N LEU A 328 8.21 -30.68 -29.63
CA LEU A 328 7.56 -29.76 -30.58
C LEU A 328 8.51 -29.32 -31.69
N ALA A 329 9.77 -29.08 -31.35
CA ALA A 329 10.84 -28.80 -32.28
C ALA A 329 11.10 -29.98 -33.21
N GLY A 330 11.18 -31.20 -32.66
CA GLY A 330 11.34 -32.43 -33.43
C GLY A 330 10.19 -32.67 -34.41
N ALA A 331 8.94 -32.43 -33.99
CA ALA A 331 7.77 -32.55 -34.85
C ALA A 331 7.77 -31.52 -36.00
N GLY A 332 8.05 -30.24 -35.69
CA GLY A 332 8.15 -29.19 -36.70
C GLY A 332 9.27 -29.43 -37.69
N PHE A 333 10.44 -29.85 -37.20
CA PHE A 333 11.58 -30.19 -38.04
C PHE A 333 11.29 -31.41 -38.94
N GLY A 334 10.64 -32.45 -38.43
CA GLY A 334 10.21 -33.60 -39.22
C GLY A 334 9.21 -33.21 -40.31
N GLN A 335 8.18 -32.46 -39.95
CA GLN A 335 7.07 -32.16 -40.83
C GLN A 335 7.39 -31.10 -41.89
N LEU A 336 8.15 -30.07 -41.53
CA LEU A 336 8.44 -28.93 -42.41
C LEU A 336 9.78 -29.06 -43.14
N TYR A 337 10.78 -29.68 -42.53
CA TYR A 337 12.11 -29.85 -43.15
C TYR A 337 12.36 -31.27 -43.66
N ALA A 338 12.13 -32.33 -42.85
CA ALA A 338 12.49 -33.69 -43.27
C ALA A 338 11.63 -34.21 -44.44
N ASN A 339 10.36 -33.81 -44.49
CA ASN A 339 9.42 -34.20 -45.54
C ASN A 339 9.47 -33.31 -46.81
N GLN A 340 10.26 -32.23 -46.80
CA GLN A 340 10.41 -31.34 -47.95
C GLN A 340 11.73 -31.60 -48.68
N PRO A 341 11.71 -32.24 -49.88
CA PRO A 341 12.93 -32.64 -50.58
C PRO A 341 13.70 -31.46 -51.21
N MET A 342 13.11 -30.26 -51.27
CA MET A 342 13.70 -29.06 -51.86
C MET A 342 13.70 -27.88 -50.88
N PHE A 343 13.68 -28.17 -49.58
CA PHE A 343 13.65 -27.15 -48.54
C PHE A 343 14.80 -26.16 -48.70
N GLY A 344 14.50 -24.86 -48.70
CA GLY A 344 15.46 -23.79 -48.95
C GLY A 344 15.39 -23.21 -50.36
N ALA A 345 14.67 -23.86 -51.29
CA ALA A 345 14.39 -23.33 -52.61
C ALA A 345 13.61 -21.99 -52.54
N ASN A 346 12.69 -21.87 -51.57
CA ASN A 346 11.99 -20.63 -51.25
C ASN A 346 12.45 -20.13 -49.88
N GLY A 347 13.72 -19.73 -49.78
CA GLY A 347 14.40 -19.41 -48.51
C GLY A 347 13.65 -18.44 -47.57
N TRP A 348 12.81 -17.54 -48.06
CA TRP A 348 11.97 -16.74 -47.16
C TRP A 348 10.80 -17.54 -46.57
N SER A 349 10.02 -18.23 -47.41
CA SER A 349 8.80 -18.95 -47.00
C SER A 349 9.12 -20.16 -46.12
N ASP A 350 10.15 -20.92 -46.50
CA ASP A 350 10.52 -22.18 -45.86
C ASP A 350 11.04 -21.92 -44.45
N TYR A 351 11.93 -20.95 -44.29
CA TYR A 351 12.49 -20.57 -42.99
C TYR A 351 11.49 -19.78 -42.13
N PHE A 352 10.65 -18.93 -42.73
CA PHE A 352 9.58 -18.26 -41.98
C PHE A 352 8.57 -19.26 -41.42
N SER A 353 8.26 -20.32 -42.17
CA SER A 353 7.36 -21.39 -41.70
C SER A 353 7.95 -22.14 -40.50
N LEU A 354 9.26 -22.41 -40.47
CA LEU A 354 9.93 -22.99 -39.30
C LEU A 354 9.93 -22.05 -38.10
N LEU A 355 10.18 -20.76 -38.33
CA LEU A 355 10.16 -19.74 -37.28
C LEU A 355 8.74 -19.58 -36.71
N ALA A 356 7.74 -19.48 -37.58
CA ALA A 356 6.33 -19.37 -37.21
C ALA A 356 5.84 -20.62 -36.47
N TRP A 357 6.30 -21.80 -36.87
CA TRP A 357 6.03 -23.05 -36.15
C TRP A 357 6.65 -23.04 -34.76
N GLY A 358 7.95 -22.73 -34.65
CA GLY A 358 8.64 -22.65 -33.35
C GLY A 358 7.98 -21.65 -32.40
N PHE A 359 7.57 -20.50 -32.93
CA PHE A 359 6.85 -19.47 -32.17
C PHE A 359 5.43 -19.90 -31.78
N GLY A 360 4.66 -20.43 -32.73
CA GLY A 360 3.26 -20.85 -32.54
C GLY A 360 3.12 -22.04 -31.59
N ALA A 361 4.06 -22.99 -31.65
CA ALA A 361 4.07 -24.16 -30.78
C ALA A 361 4.16 -23.79 -29.28
N GLU A 362 4.94 -22.74 -28.94
CA GLU A 362 5.01 -22.26 -27.56
C GLU A 362 3.78 -21.42 -27.17
N ALA A 363 3.26 -20.60 -28.09
CA ALA A 363 2.04 -19.82 -27.85
C ALA A 363 0.81 -20.70 -27.59
N SER A 364 0.65 -21.80 -28.33
CA SER A 364 -0.43 -22.78 -28.12
C SER A 364 -0.25 -23.59 -26.84
N ARG A 365 0.99 -23.91 -26.47
CA ARG A 365 1.29 -24.63 -25.21
C ARG A 365 0.91 -23.82 -23.98
N ASP A 366 1.17 -22.51 -23.97
CA ASP A 366 0.81 -21.61 -22.88
C ASP A 366 -0.72 -21.55 -22.66
N ALA A 367 -1.48 -21.54 -23.75
CA ALA A 367 -2.95 -21.59 -23.72
C ALA A 367 -3.46 -22.95 -23.18
N ILE A 368 -2.87 -24.06 -23.63
CA ILE A 368 -3.23 -25.41 -23.16
C ILE A 368 -2.85 -25.60 -21.69
N ALA A 369 -1.66 -25.16 -21.27
CA ALA A 369 -1.21 -25.24 -19.88
C ALA A 369 -2.09 -24.42 -18.94
N LYS A 370 -2.62 -23.27 -19.38
CA LYS A 370 -3.59 -22.47 -18.64
C LYS A 370 -4.95 -23.18 -18.52
N VAL A 371 -5.46 -23.75 -19.61
CA VAL A 371 -6.71 -24.54 -19.61
C VAL A 371 -6.60 -25.78 -18.71
N VAL A 372 -5.45 -26.49 -18.72
CA VAL A 372 -5.20 -27.65 -17.86
C VAL A 372 -5.01 -27.26 -16.40
N ARG A 373 -4.49 -26.07 -16.09
CA ARG A 373 -4.35 -25.55 -14.73
C ARG A 373 -5.69 -25.02 -14.17
N ASP A 374 -6.54 -24.47 -15.03
CA ASP A 374 -7.89 -24.00 -14.68
C ASP A 374 -8.90 -25.17 -14.58
N TRP A 375 -8.66 -26.28 -15.28
CA TRP A 375 -9.20 -27.58 -14.91
C TRP A 375 -8.49 -28.08 -13.65
N LYS A 376 -9.02 -27.73 -12.48
CA LYS A 376 -8.70 -28.42 -11.21
C LYS A 376 -8.97 -29.91 -11.37
N LEU A 377 -7.98 -30.67 -11.83
CA LEU A 377 -8.03 -32.13 -11.85
C LEU A 377 -8.11 -32.60 -10.39
N PRO A 378 -9.20 -33.26 -9.99
CA PRO A 378 -9.32 -33.79 -8.65
C PRO A 378 -8.40 -35.01 -8.55
N GLY A 379 -7.34 -34.94 -7.75
CA GLY A 379 -6.63 -36.15 -7.33
C GLY A 379 -5.10 -36.15 -7.25
N LEU A 380 -4.40 -35.02 -7.20
CA LEU A 380 -2.98 -35.01 -6.81
C LEU A 380 -2.77 -34.01 -5.66
N LYS A 381 -2.73 -34.55 -4.44
CA LYS A 381 -2.26 -33.88 -3.22
C LYS A 381 -0.75 -33.86 -3.16
#